data_AF-A0A7C2N123-F1
#
_entry.id   AF-A0A7C2N123-F1
#
_cell.length_a   1.000
_cell.length_b   1.000
_cell.length_c   1.000
_cell.angle_alpha   90.00
_cell.angle_beta   90.00
_cell.angle_gamma   90.00
#
_symmetry.space_group_name_H-M   'P 1'
#
loop_
_entity.id
_entity.type
_entity.pdbx_description
1 polymer ?
#
loop_
_entity_poly.entity_id
_entity_poly.type
_entity_poly.pdbx_seq_one_letter_code
_entity_poly.pdbx_strand_id
1 'polypeptide(L)'
;MLRYHFGGWNKAVEAAGLEPNPPNLPVSGYKRISDEELLKEIGILWKKFGRRPTHDLMNSKGNYSTRPYIKRWGTFSSAVNFYVQQFGEPQQFDNNAILQNPVKVETRSAVVIPETFKPSTKTTMNKPVFYGEPIDFRGLRYAPVNEQGVVYLFGMVSRELGFLIESIRTDYPDCEGKRCLDSSGAKWQHVRIEFEYKSSNFAEHVHDPGGCDLIVCWIHDWKDCPLEVLELGSAISLLPKK
;
A
#
# COMPACT_ATOMS: atom_id res chain seq x y z
N MET A 1 -37.50 -0.21 -0.26
CA MET A 1 -38.73 0.46 0.21
C MET A 1 -39.03 1.79 -0.51
N LEU A 2 -38.06 2.68 -0.78
CA LEU A 2 -38.30 4.00 -1.44
C LEU A 2 -38.98 3.97 -2.83
N ARG A 3 -38.69 2.98 -3.67
CA ARG A 3 -39.29 2.87 -5.02
C ARG A 3 -40.79 2.55 -5.01
N TYR A 4 -41.26 1.78 -4.02
CA TYR A 4 -42.66 1.34 -3.94
C TYR A 4 -43.59 2.38 -3.32
N HIS A 5 -43.07 3.25 -2.44
CA HIS A 5 -43.88 4.27 -1.78
C HIS A 5 -43.93 5.61 -2.52
N PHE A 6 -42.87 5.98 -3.25
CA PHE A 6 -42.76 7.32 -3.85
C PHE A 6 -42.48 7.31 -5.36
N GLY A 7 -42.24 6.16 -6.00
CA GLY A 7 -42.04 6.08 -7.45
C GLY A 7 -40.73 6.69 -7.97
N GLY A 8 -39.85 7.18 -7.09
CA GLY A 8 -38.56 7.76 -7.45
C GLY A 8 -38.04 8.72 -6.39
N TRP A 9 -36.73 8.98 -6.42
CA TRP A 9 -36.06 9.84 -5.45
C TRP A 9 -36.62 11.27 -5.44
N ASN A 10 -36.79 11.89 -6.61
CA ASN A 10 -37.32 13.26 -6.69
C ASN A 10 -38.76 13.40 -6.15
N LYS A 11 -39.60 12.38 -6.33
CA LYS A 11 -40.96 12.37 -5.77
C LYS A 11 -40.97 12.22 -4.24
N ALA A 12 -40.01 11.47 -3.70
CA ALA A 12 -39.83 11.38 -2.24
C ALA A 12 -39.35 12.71 -1.64
N VAL A 13 -38.48 13.43 -2.37
CA VAL A 13 -37.97 14.76 -1.99
C VAL A 13 -39.09 15.80 -2.01
N GLU A 14 -39.94 15.78 -3.05
CA GLU A 14 -41.12 16.66 -3.17
C GLU A 14 -42.16 16.39 -2.06
N ALA A 15 -42.44 15.12 -1.75
CA ALA A 15 -43.34 14.75 -0.65
C ALA A 15 -42.82 15.17 0.74
N ALA A 16 -41.51 15.38 0.87
CA ALA A 16 -40.87 15.89 2.08
C ALA A 16 -40.85 17.44 2.15
N GLY A 17 -41.47 18.13 1.19
CA GLY A 17 -41.50 19.60 1.14
C GLY A 17 -40.18 20.24 0.73
N LEU A 18 -39.30 19.47 0.07
CA LEU A 18 -37.99 19.93 -0.41
C LEU A 18 -38.02 20.08 -1.93
N GLU A 19 -37.23 21.02 -2.47
CA GLU A 19 -37.17 21.21 -3.92
C GLU A 19 -36.38 20.07 -4.61
N PRO A 20 -36.99 19.36 -5.58
CA PRO A 20 -36.32 18.28 -6.29
C PRO A 20 -35.31 18.82 -7.32
N ASN A 21 -34.26 18.04 -7.58
CA ASN A 21 -33.24 18.42 -8.56
C ASN A 21 -33.83 18.51 -9.99
N PRO A 22 -33.52 19.57 -10.76
CA PRO A 22 -33.92 19.71 -12.16
C PRO A 22 -33.55 18.49 -13.01
N PRO A 23 -34.46 18.00 -13.87
CA PRO A 23 -34.32 16.73 -14.58
C PRO A 23 -33.17 16.69 -15.60
N ASN A 24 -32.57 17.83 -15.95
CA ASN A 24 -31.51 17.95 -16.95
C ASN A 24 -30.23 18.65 -16.46
N LEU A 25 -30.02 18.75 -15.14
CA LEU A 25 -28.68 19.05 -14.65
C LEU A 25 -27.79 17.83 -14.92
N PRO A 26 -26.60 17.98 -15.53
CA PRO A 26 -25.64 16.89 -15.59
C PRO A 26 -25.40 16.43 -14.16
N VAL A 27 -25.75 15.18 -13.90
CA VAL A 27 -25.60 14.58 -12.57
C VAL A 27 -24.10 14.57 -12.29
N SER A 28 -23.66 15.56 -11.51
CA SER A 28 -22.27 15.85 -11.16
C SER A 28 -21.41 16.50 -12.27
N GLY A 29 -20.63 17.51 -11.87
CA GLY A 29 -19.66 18.25 -12.68
C GLY A 29 -18.44 17.42 -13.13
N TYR A 30 -18.66 16.21 -13.65
CA TYR A 30 -17.59 15.38 -14.19
C TYR A 30 -17.24 15.82 -15.62
N LYS A 31 -16.04 16.39 -15.78
CA LYS A 31 -15.40 16.62 -17.09
C LYS A 31 -15.30 15.28 -17.84
N ARG A 32 -15.74 15.24 -19.11
CA ARG A 32 -15.56 14.05 -19.97
C ARG A 32 -14.07 13.86 -20.27
N ILE A 33 -13.53 12.69 -19.92
CA ILE A 33 -12.12 12.32 -20.17
C ILE A 33 -11.93 12.07 -21.67
N SER A 34 -10.89 12.64 -22.28
CA SER A 34 -10.60 12.49 -23.72
C SER A 34 -9.88 11.17 -24.04
N ASP A 35 -9.86 10.79 -25.31
CA ASP A 35 -9.19 9.57 -25.77
C ASP A 35 -7.66 9.68 -25.63
N GLU A 36 -7.12 10.88 -25.85
CA GLU A 36 -5.70 11.20 -25.68
C GLU A 36 -5.25 11.10 -24.21
N GLU A 37 -6.07 11.59 -23.27
CA GLU A 37 -5.80 11.47 -21.83
C GLU A 37 -5.74 10.00 -21.39
N LEU A 38 -6.63 9.17 -21.93
CA LEU A 38 -6.64 7.73 -21.64
C LEU A 38 -5.39 7.03 -22.19
N LEU A 39 -4.99 7.30 -23.43
CA LEU A 39 -3.81 6.70 -24.04
C LEU A 39 -2.51 7.16 -23.36
N LYS A 40 -2.41 8.43 -22.96
CA LYS A 40 -1.27 8.96 -22.21
C LYS A 40 -1.05 8.21 -20.90
N GLU A 41 -2.13 7.88 -20.19
CA GLU A 41 -2.07 7.12 -18.95
C GLU A 41 -1.49 5.71 -19.16
N ILE A 42 -1.82 5.04 -20.27
CA ILE A 42 -1.23 3.72 -20.62
C ILE A 42 0.29 3.86 -20.75
N GLY A 43 0.77 4.87 -21.47
CA GLY A 43 2.20 5.12 -21.64
C GLY A 43 2.93 5.43 -20.33
N ILE A 44 2.30 6.24 -19.46
CA ILE A 44 2.84 6.57 -18.14
C ILE A 44 2.98 5.31 -17.28
N LEU A 45 1.93 4.48 -17.21
CA LEU A 45 1.97 3.23 -16.46
C LEU A 45 3.03 2.27 -17.00
N TRP A 46 3.14 2.15 -18.32
CA TRP A 46 4.12 1.26 -18.93
C TRP A 46 5.54 1.69 -18.60
N LYS A 47 5.87 2.97 -18.75
CA LYS A 47 7.19 3.52 -18.38
C LYS A 47 7.47 3.36 -16.89
N LYS A 48 6.47 3.64 -16.05
CA LYS A 48 6.61 3.60 -14.58
C LYS A 48 6.86 2.19 -14.05
N PHE A 49 6.20 1.19 -14.62
CA PHE A 49 6.28 -0.19 -14.14
C PHE A 49 7.19 -1.08 -15.00
N GLY A 50 7.81 -0.54 -16.06
CA GLY A 50 8.72 -1.25 -16.94
C GLY A 50 8.10 -2.43 -17.69
N ARG A 51 6.77 -2.57 -17.67
CA ARG A 51 6.03 -3.69 -18.25
C ARG A 51 4.73 -3.23 -18.87
N ARG A 52 4.28 -4.01 -19.85
CA ARG A 52 3.02 -3.77 -20.56
C ARG A 52 1.83 -3.68 -19.60
N PRO A 53 1.05 -2.58 -19.61
CA PRO A 53 -0.08 -2.42 -18.70
C PRO A 53 -1.16 -3.47 -18.92
N THR A 54 -1.61 -4.05 -17.81
CA THR A 54 -2.75 -4.97 -17.77
C THR A 54 -3.98 -4.27 -17.21
N HIS A 55 -5.15 -4.91 -17.35
CA HIS A 55 -6.41 -4.44 -16.78
C HIS A 55 -6.27 -4.14 -15.28
N ASP A 56 -5.61 -5.04 -14.55
CA ASP A 56 -5.45 -4.94 -13.11
C ASP A 56 -4.44 -3.85 -12.74
N LEU A 57 -3.39 -3.67 -13.54
CA LEU A 57 -2.45 -2.56 -13.35
C LEU A 57 -3.14 -1.20 -13.55
N MET A 58 -3.99 -1.07 -14.57
CA MET A 58 -4.74 0.16 -14.83
C MET A 58 -5.76 0.46 -13.72
N ASN A 59 -6.54 -0.54 -13.29
CA ASN A 59 -7.52 -0.33 -12.21
C ASN A 59 -6.89 -0.08 -10.84
N SER A 60 -5.72 -0.66 -10.57
CA SER A 60 -5.06 -0.54 -9.25
C SER A 60 -4.09 0.63 -9.15
N LYS A 61 -3.41 1.00 -10.25
CA LYS A 61 -2.33 2.00 -10.26
C LYS A 61 -2.55 3.13 -11.25
N GLY A 62 -3.53 3.02 -12.14
CA GLY A 62 -3.87 4.04 -13.11
C GLY A 62 -4.86 5.06 -12.58
N ASN A 63 -4.86 6.24 -13.20
CA ASN A 63 -5.78 7.33 -12.86
C ASN A 63 -7.22 7.08 -13.30
N TYR A 64 -7.45 6.06 -14.13
CA TYR A 64 -8.75 5.75 -14.70
C TYR A 64 -9.06 4.26 -14.55
N SER A 65 -10.32 3.95 -14.29
CA SER A 65 -10.78 2.55 -14.41
C SER A 65 -10.64 2.06 -15.85
N THR A 66 -10.75 0.76 -16.09
CA THR A 66 -10.66 0.16 -17.42
C THR A 66 -11.94 0.35 -18.26
N ARG A 67 -13.06 0.74 -17.65
CA ARG A 67 -14.37 0.88 -18.33
C ARG A 67 -14.37 1.94 -19.45
N PRO A 68 -13.79 3.15 -19.27
CA PRO A 68 -13.62 4.13 -20.34
C PRO A 68 -12.83 3.61 -21.55
N TYR A 69 -11.87 2.71 -21.33
CA TYR A 69 -11.07 2.09 -22.40
C TYR A 69 -11.87 1.02 -23.14
N ILE A 70 -12.53 0.13 -22.40
CA ILE A 70 -13.39 -0.93 -22.94
C ILE A 70 -14.49 -0.33 -23.81
N LYS A 71 -15.11 0.78 -23.38
CA LYS A 71 -16.17 1.45 -24.14
C LYS A 71 -15.72 1.97 -25.51
N ARG A 72 -14.44 2.33 -25.65
CA ARG A 72 -13.87 2.98 -26.85
C ARG A 72 -13.17 2.01 -27.78
N TRP A 73 -12.38 1.10 -27.22
CA TRP A 73 -11.52 0.16 -27.97
C TRP A 73 -11.98 -1.29 -27.84
N GLY A 74 -13.15 -1.54 -27.24
CA GLY A 74 -13.74 -2.87 -27.06
C GLY A 74 -13.14 -3.66 -25.90
N THR A 75 -11.81 -3.74 -25.81
CA THR A 75 -11.10 -4.35 -24.67
C THR A 75 -9.95 -3.47 -24.22
N PHE A 76 -9.50 -3.66 -22.97
CA PHE A 76 -8.33 -2.94 -22.48
C PHE A 76 -7.06 -3.33 -23.25
N SER A 77 -6.88 -4.62 -23.58
CA SER A 77 -5.76 -5.09 -24.39
C SER A 77 -5.75 -4.45 -25.79
N SER A 78 -6.92 -4.25 -26.40
CA SER A 78 -7.08 -3.53 -27.66
C SER A 78 -6.66 -2.06 -27.54
N ALA A 79 -6.98 -1.39 -26.41
CA ALA A 79 -6.52 -0.02 -26.16
C ALA A 79 -4.99 0.06 -26.01
N VAL A 80 -4.36 -0.90 -25.33
CA VAL A 80 -2.89 -0.97 -25.22
C VAL A 80 -2.24 -1.29 -26.57
N ASN A 81 -2.84 -2.17 -27.38
CA ASN A 81 -2.38 -2.42 -28.76
C ASN A 81 -2.47 -1.17 -29.62
N PHE A 82 -3.59 -0.43 -29.51
CA PHE A 82 -3.76 0.83 -30.19
C PHE A 82 -2.71 1.85 -29.77
N TYR A 83 -2.40 1.96 -28.46
CA TYR A 83 -1.30 2.78 -27.97
C TYR A 83 0.05 2.40 -28.63
N VAL A 84 0.39 1.11 -28.70
CA VAL A 84 1.65 0.66 -29.33
C VAL A 84 1.69 0.98 -30.82
N GLN A 85 0.58 0.81 -31.53
CA GLN A 85 0.50 1.15 -32.95
C GLN A 85 0.68 2.66 -33.20
N GLN A 86 0.24 3.51 -32.28
CA GLN A 86 0.30 4.97 -32.40
C GLN A 86 1.62 5.56 -31.86
N PHE A 87 2.20 5.00 -30.79
CA PHE A 87 3.31 5.62 -30.04
C PHE A 87 4.54 4.72 -29.84
N GLY A 88 4.48 3.44 -30.22
CA GLY A 88 5.55 2.46 -30.00
C GLY A 88 5.65 1.95 -28.55
N GLU A 89 6.50 0.93 -28.33
CA GLU A 89 6.77 0.40 -26.99
C GLU A 89 7.82 1.26 -26.26
N PRO A 90 7.62 1.63 -24.99
CA PRO A 90 8.63 2.34 -24.22
C PRO A 90 9.82 1.41 -23.90
N GLN A 91 11.05 1.86 -24.19
CA GLN A 91 12.28 1.11 -23.85
C GLN A 91 12.41 0.91 -22.33
N GLN A 92 12.82 -0.30 -21.92
CA GLN A 92 13.05 -0.67 -20.52
C GLN A 92 14.32 0.03 -19.99
N PHE A 93 14.28 0.53 -18.75
CA PHE A 93 15.44 1.14 -18.10
C PHE A 93 16.38 0.05 -17.53
N ASP A 94 17.67 0.15 -17.86
CA ASP A 94 18.73 -0.75 -17.36
C ASP A 94 19.06 -0.46 -15.90
N ASN A 95 18.92 -1.46 -15.03
CA ASN A 95 19.07 -1.34 -13.57
C ASN A 95 20.55 -1.31 -13.08
N ASN A 96 21.54 -1.38 -13.97
CA ASN A 96 22.95 -1.56 -13.57
C ASN A 96 23.72 -0.26 -13.21
N ALA A 97 23.12 0.93 -13.34
CA ALA A 97 23.82 2.20 -13.13
C ALA A 97 23.61 2.84 -11.73
N ILE A 98 22.77 2.28 -10.86
CA ILE A 98 22.36 2.92 -9.60
C ILE A 98 23.36 2.69 -8.44
N LEU A 99 24.27 1.72 -8.56
CA LEU A 99 25.18 1.34 -7.47
C LEU A 99 26.38 2.29 -7.23
N GLN A 100 26.50 3.41 -7.96
CA GLN A 100 27.68 4.29 -7.82
C GLN A 100 27.39 5.73 -7.41
N ASN A 101 26.13 6.15 -7.24
CA ASN A 101 25.85 7.51 -6.77
C ASN A 101 24.58 7.56 -5.90
N PRO A 102 24.66 7.99 -4.63
CA PRO A 102 23.47 8.17 -3.81
C PRO A 102 22.71 9.41 -4.31
N VAL A 103 21.65 9.19 -5.10
CA VAL A 103 20.73 10.26 -5.48
C VAL A 103 19.94 10.64 -4.22
N LYS A 104 20.10 11.89 -3.78
CA LYS A 104 19.24 12.53 -2.76
C LYS A 104 17.78 12.29 -3.16
N VAL A 105 17.06 11.51 -2.36
CA VAL A 105 15.63 11.31 -2.50
C VAL A 105 14.96 12.64 -2.13
N GLU A 106 14.61 13.44 -3.12
CA GLU A 106 13.66 14.53 -2.94
C GLU A 106 12.30 13.93 -2.60
N THR A 107 11.90 14.11 -1.34
CA THR A 107 10.55 13.86 -0.84
C THR A 107 9.52 14.48 -1.78
N ARG A 108 8.77 13.65 -2.52
CA ARG A 108 7.59 14.12 -3.25
C ARG A 108 6.59 14.65 -2.21
N SER A 109 6.52 15.96 -2.08
CA SER A 109 5.49 16.65 -1.31
C SER A 109 4.12 16.11 -1.74
N ALA A 110 3.38 15.53 -0.79
CA ALA A 110 2.03 15.06 -1.03
C ALA A 110 1.19 16.21 -1.62
N VAL A 111 0.40 15.91 -2.67
CA VAL A 111 -0.59 16.86 -3.18
C VAL A 111 -1.57 17.15 -2.04
N VAL A 112 -1.59 18.38 -1.53
CA VAL A 112 -2.49 18.80 -0.47
C VAL A 112 -3.92 18.66 -0.99
N ILE A 113 -4.64 17.66 -0.49
CA ILE A 113 -6.05 17.47 -0.81
C ILE A 113 -6.82 18.63 -0.12
N PRO A 114 -7.65 19.41 -0.84
CA PRO A 114 -8.48 20.45 -0.23
C PRO A 114 -9.33 19.87 0.91
N GLU A 115 -9.49 20.61 2.01
CA GLU A 115 -10.28 20.17 3.18
C GLU A 115 -11.69 19.69 2.84
N THR A 116 -12.25 20.17 1.72
CA THR A 116 -13.57 19.82 1.18
C THR A 116 -13.70 18.37 0.67
N PHE A 117 -12.61 17.62 0.51
CA PHE A 117 -12.62 16.21 0.07
C PHE A 117 -12.35 15.20 1.19
N LYS A 118 -12.10 15.65 2.42
CA LYS A 118 -11.96 14.73 3.56
C LYS A 118 -13.34 14.24 4.00
N PRO A 119 -13.52 12.93 4.29
CA PRO A 119 -14.80 12.41 4.74
C PRO A 119 -15.27 13.13 6.01
N SER A 120 -16.54 13.54 6.01
CA SER A 120 -17.21 14.18 7.15
C SER A 120 -17.03 13.35 8.42
N THR A 121 -16.52 13.98 9.48
CA THR A 121 -16.34 13.37 10.82
C THR A 121 -17.66 13.10 11.55
N LYS A 122 -18.81 13.32 10.91
CA LYS A 122 -20.12 13.06 11.50
C LYS A 122 -20.43 11.55 11.50
N THR A 123 -20.05 10.93 12.61
CA THR A 123 -20.79 9.88 13.31
C THR A 123 -21.08 8.60 12.50
N THR A 124 -20.07 7.77 12.30
CA THR A 124 -20.27 6.31 12.23
C THR A 124 -19.65 5.69 13.48
N MET A 125 -20.44 4.88 14.20
CA MET A 125 -19.98 4.14 15.39
C MET A 125 -18.82 3.16 15.09
N ASN A 126 -18.49 2.95 13.81
CA ASN A 126 -17.38 2.12 13.37
C ASN A 126 -16.15 2.98 13.12
N LYS A 127 -15.08 2.72 13.88
CA LYS A 127 -13.75 3.28 13.59
C LYS A 127 -13.35 2.88 12.16
N PRO A 128 -12.93 3.82 11.30
CA PRO A 128 -12.44 3.48 9.97
C PRO A 128 -11.24 2.53 10.07
N VAL A 129 -11.21 1.53 9.19
CA VAL A 129 -10.06 0.62 9.06
C VAL A 129 -9.06 1.25 8.11
N PHE A 130 -7.84 1.44 8.58
CA PHE A 130 -6.73 1.95 7.78
C PHE A 130 -5.89 0.79 7.25
N TYR A 131 -5.43 0.93 6.01
CA TYR A 131 -4.55 -0.03 5.35
C TYR A 131 -3.25 0.66 4.97
N GLY A 132 -2.14 -0.07 5.05
CA GLY A 132 -0.83 0.41 4.62
C GLY A 132 -0.69 0.45 3.11
N GLU A 133 0.50 0.78 2.63
CA GLU A 133 0.79 0.74 1.20
C GLU A 133 0.63 -0.69 0.62
N PRO A 134 0.19 -0.85 -0.64
CA PRO A 134 0.09 -2.18 -1.23
C PRO A 134 1.46 -2.83 -1.41
N ILE A 135 1.64 -4.03 -0.86
CA ILE A 135 2.89 -4.81 -0.93
C ILE A 135 2.73 -6.11 -1.73
N ASP A 136 1.52 -6.69 -1.77
CA ASP A 136 1.19 -7.96 -2.45
C ASP A 136 2.24 -9.06 -2.21
N PHE A 137 2.53 -9.33 -0.93
CA PHE A 137 3.57 -10.25 -0.50
C PHE A 137 2.93 -11.49 0.15
N ARG A 138 3.01 -12.65 -0.53
CA ARG A 138 2.59 -13.96 -0.01
C ARG A 138 1.18 -14.00 0.59
N GLY A 139 0.24 -13.34 -0.08
CA GLY A 139 -1.14 -13.22 0.36
C GLY A 139 -1.43 -12.03 1.30
N LEU A 140 -0.41 -11.36 1.82
CA LEU A 140 -0.56 -10.09 2.53
C LEU A 140 -0.55 -8.93 1.52
N ARG A 141 -1.72 -8.31 1.31
CA ARG A 141 -1.91 -7.28 0.27
C ARG A 141 -1.38 -5.90 0.67
N TYR A 142 -1.48 -5.55 1.95
CA TYR A 142 -1.13 -4.22 2.44
C TYR A 142 -0.05 -4.32 3.53
N ALA A 143 0.81 -3.32 3.57
CA ALA A 143 1.82 -3.17 4.60
C ALA A 143 1.18 -3.08 6.00
N PRO A 144 1.90 -3.54 7.05
CA PRO A 144 1.53 -3.28 8.43
C PRO A 144 1.27 -1.79 8.69
N VAL A 145 0.32 -1.52 9.57
CA VAL A 145 0.00 -0.16 10.07
C VAL A 145 0.05 -0.07 11.60
N ASN A 146 0.45 -1.16 12.25
CA ASN A 146 0.60 -1.32 13.69
C ASN A 146 1.52 -2.52 14.00
N GLU A 147 1.86 -2.73 15.26
CA GLU A 147 2.70 -3.84 15.73
C GLU A 147 2.13 -5.22 15.36
N GLN A 148 0.82 -5.42 15.50
CA GLN A 148 0.21 -6.74 15.23
C GLN A 148 0.40 -7.17 13.77
N GLY A 149 0.38 -6.22 12.82
CA GLY A 149 0.74 -6.48 11.43
C GLY A 149 2.21 -6.85 11.24
N VAL A 150 3.11 -6.25 12.03
CA VAL A 150 4.55 -6.56 12.05
C VAL A 150 4.77 -7.98 12.58
N VAL A 151 4.14 -8.34 13.71
CA VAL A 151 4.19 -9.69 14.29
C VAL A 151 3.73 -10.73 13.26
N TYR A 152 2.58 -10.51 12.63
CA TYR A 152 2.05 -11.43 11.62
C TYR A 152 3.02 -11.60 10.44
N LEU A 153 3.52 -10.50 9.88
CA LEU A 153 4.44 -10.54 8.75
C LEU A 153 5.76 -11.23 9.12
N PHE A 154 6.35 -10.90 10.27
CA PHE A 154 7.56 -11.57 10.75
C PHE A 154 7.32 -13.07 10.95
N GLY A 155 6.19 -13.47 11.53
CA GLY A 155 5.80 -14.87 11.64
C GLY A 155 5.83 -15.61 10.29
N MET A 156 5.39 -14.96 9.21
CA MET A 156 5.41 -15.53 7.86
C MET A 156 6.81 -15.72 7.27
N VAL A 157 7.81 -14.92 7.67
CA VAL A 157 9.14 -14.90 7.03
C VAL A 157 10.30 -15.24 7.96
N SER A 158 10.06 -15.36 9.27
CA SER A 158 11.06 -15.54 10.33
C SER A 158 12.09 -16.61 9.97
N ARG A 159 11.63 -17.76 9.49
CA ARG A 159 12.47 -18.90 9.15
C ARG A 159 13.43 -18.64 7.98
N GLU A 160 13.02 -17.85 6.99
CA GLU A 160 13.89 -17.44 5.88
C GLU A 160 14.83 -16.31 6.27
N LEU A 161 14.45 -15.50 7.25
CA LEU A 161 15.32 -14.50 7.86
C LEU A 161 16.29 -15.13 8.88
N GLY A 162 16.26 -16.46 9.06
CA GLY A 162 17.17 -17.17 9.94
C GLY A 162 16.75 -17.18 11.41
N PHE A 163 15.45 -17.05 11.70
CA PHE A 163 14.89 -17.10 13.05
C PHE A 163 14.04 -18.35 13.28
N LEU A 164 14.13 -18.91 14.49
CA LEU A 164 13.25 -19.94 15.01
C LEU A 164 12.55 -19.39 16.23
N ILE A 165 11.23 -19.18 16.12
CA ILE A 165 10.42 -18.58 17.18
C ILE A 165 10.00 -19.67 18.18
N GLU A 166 10.20 -19.41 19.46
CA GLU A 166 9.86 -20.34 20.54
C GLU A 166 8.63 -19.86 21.32
N SER A 167 8.48 -18.54 21.54
CA SER A 167 7.29 -17.97 22.15
C SER A 167 7.02 -16.54 21.69
N ILE A 168 5.73 -16.16 21.65
CA ILE A 168 5.24 -14.79 21.47
C ILE A 168 4.27 -14.53 22.62
N ARG A 169 4.43 -13.39 23.29
CA ARG A 169 3.67 -12.95 24.46
C ARG A 169 3.34 -11.46 24.34
N THR A 170 2.58 -10.96 25.31
CA THR A 170 2.22 -9.53 25.43
C THR A 170 3.06 -8.81 26.49
N ASP A 171 3.92 -9.56 27.19
CA ASP A 171 4.81 -9.02 28.22
C ASP A 171 6.18 -8.80 27.62
N TYR A 172 6.85 -7.74 28.06
CA TYR A 172 8.20 -7.41 27.62
C TYR A 172 9.23 -8.49 28.00
N PRO A 173 10.14 -8.89 27.08
CA PRO A 173 10.09 -8.65 25.64
C PRO A 173 9.05 -9.54 24.95
N ASP A 174 8.42 -9.03 23.89
CA ASP A 174 7.28 -9.66 23.20
C ASP A 174 7.55 -11.07 22.67
N CYS A 175 8.79 -11.40 22.34
CA CYS A 175 9.13 -12.64 21.67
C CYS A 175 10.48 -13.20 22.11
N GLU A 176 10.55 -14.52 22.20
CA GLU A 176 11.79 -15.27 22.42
C GLU A 176 11.98 -16.32 21.32
N GLY A 177 13.23 -16.50 20.92
CA GLY A 177 13.59 -17.49 19.94
C GLY A 177 15.09 -17.62 19.74
N LYS A 178 15.47 -18.13 18.57
CA LYS A 178 16.87 -18.31 18.17
C LYS A 178 17.13 -17.69 16.81
N ARG A 179 18.26 -17.00 16.66
CA ARG A 179 18.77 -16.49 15.38
C ARG A 179 19.96 -17.30 14.90
N CYS A 180 20.05 -17.54 13.60
CA CYS A 180 21.19 -18.19 12.97
C CYS A 180 22.31 -17.17 12.72
N LEU A 181 23.55 -17.52 13.10
CA LEU A 181 24.72 -16.63 12.99
C LEU A 181 25.62 -16.96 11.78
N ASP A 182 25.33 -18.03 11.06
CA ASP A 182 26.08 -18.43 9.88
C ASP A 182 25.17 -18.84 8.72
N SER A 183 25.74 -18.87 7.52
CA SER A 183 25.04 -19.31 6.30
C SER A 183 24.89 -20.82 6.20
N SER A 184 25.57 -21.60 7.06
CA SER A 184 25.45 -23.06 7.07
C SER A 184 24.27 -23.56 7.91
N GLY A 185 23.64 -22.71 8.72
CA GLY A 185 22.54 -23.10 9.58
C GLY A 185 22.97 -23.80 10.87
N ALA A 186 24.26 -23.74 11.22
CA ALA A 186 24.84 -24.57 12.27
C ALA A 186 24.92 -23.86 13.64
N LYS A 187 25.12 -22.53 13.66
CA LYS A 187 25.25 -21.75 14.90
C LYS A 187 24.00 -20.95 15.18
N TRP A 188 23.39 -21.22 16.33
CA TRP A 188 22.18 -20.56 16.80
C TRP A 188 22.44 -19.82 18.11
N GLN A 189 21.94 -18.59 18.21
CA GLN A 189 22.01 -17.76 19.41
C GLN A 189 20.60 -17.44 19.90
N HIS A 190 20.38 -17.51 21.22
CA HIS A 190 19.15 -17.01 21.83
C HIS A 190 18.96 -15.52 21.52
N VAL A 191 17.73 -15.12 21.23
CA VAL A 191 17.38 -13.72 20.93
C VAL A 191 16.04 -13.37 21.56
N ARG A 192 16.03 -12.25 22.28
CA ARG A 192 14.83 -11.58 22.80
C ARG A 192 14.45 -10.46 21.85
N ILE A 193 13.22 -10.48 21.38
CA ILE A 193 12.72 -9.59 20.32
C ILE A 193 11.59 -8.74 20.88
N GLU A 194 11.68 -7.44 20.62
CA GLU A 194 10.54 -6.54 20.75
C GLU A 194 9.96 -6.20 19.37
N PHE A 195 8.64 -6.27 19.23
CA PHE A 195 7.97 -5.91 17.98
C PHE A 195 7.45 -4.48 18.06
N GLU A 196 7.77 -3.70 17.04
CA GLU A 196 7.36 -2.31 17.00
C GLU A 196 6.83 -1.93 15.62
N TYR A 197 5.89 -0.98 15.55
CA TYR A 197 5.53 -0.44 14.24
C TYR A 197 6.69 0.40 13.68
N LYS A 198 7.27 1.26 14.52
CA LYS A 198 8.45 2.07 14.24
C LYS A 198 9.50 1.80 15.31
N SER A 199 10.78 1.76 14.94
CA SER A 199 11.84 1.56 15.94
C SER A 199 11.84 2.60 17.07
N SER A 200 11.43 3.85 16.79
CA SER A 200 11.34 4.91 17.81
C SER A 200 10.28 4.64 18.89
N ASN A 201 9.22 3.86 18.59
CA ASN A 201 8.18 3.51 19.56
C ASN A 201 8.76 2.77 20.78
N PHE A 202 9.82 1.97 20.59
CA PHE A 202 10.52 1.29 21.69
C PHE A 202 10.97 2.26 22.78
N ALA A 203 11.48 3.43 22.39
CA ALA A 203 11.93 4.45 23.32
C ALA A 203 10.75 5.13 24.05
N GLU A 204 9.57 5.19 23.42
CA GLU A 204 8.35 5.76 24.00
C GLU A 204 7.76 4.84 25.08
N HIS A 205 7.96 3.53 24.98
CA HIS A 205 7.44 2.54 25.92
C HIS A 205 8.28 2.34 27.20
N VAL A 206 9.42 3.03 27.34
CA VAL A 206 10.29 3.04 28.54
C VAL A 206 10.72 1.62 28.95
N HIS A 207 11.08 0.78 27.99
CA HIS A 207 11.65 -0.53 28.25
C HIS A 207 13.14 -0.44 28.64
N ASP A 208 13.61 -1.36 29.49
CA ASP A 208 15.03 -1.52 29.82
C ASP A 208 15.76 -2.17 28.64
N PRO A 209 16.67 -1.49 27.93
CA PRO A 209 17.37 -2.08 26.79
C PRO A 209 18.14 -3.37 27.11
N GLY A 210 18.52 -3.62 28.37
CA GLY A 210 19.16 -4.89 28.77
C GLY A 210 18.26 -6.12 28.64
N GLY A 211 16.95 -5.92 28.56
CA GLY A 211 15.93 -6.96 28.41
C GLY A 211 15.66 -7.43 26.98
N CYS A 212 16.18 -6.71 25.97
CA CYS A 212 15.90 -6.95 24.56
C CYS A 212 17.20 -6.99 23.76
N ASP A 213 17.29 -7.90 22.79
CA ASP A 213 18.47 -8.06 21.95
C ASP A 213 18.25 -7.48 20.54
N LEU A 214 17.00 -7.46 20.05
CA LEU A 214 16.64 -7.08 18.69
C LEU A 214 15.26 -6.40 18.64
N ILE A 215 15.16 -5.27 17.97
CA ILE A 215 13.87 -4.68 17.58
C ILE A 215 13.52 -5.18 16.17
N VAL A 216 12.32 -5.73 16.01
CA VAL A 216 11.76 -6.03 14.69
C VAL A 216 10.66 -5.03 14.39
N CYS A 217 10.83 -4.21 13.34
CA CYS A 217 9.89 -3.14 13.03
C CYS A 217 9.52 -3.03 11.55
N TRP A 218 8.40 -2.36 11.24
CA TRP A 218 8.07 -2.04 9.85
C TRP A 218 8.94 -0.88 9.31
N ILE A 219 9.12 0.17 10.11
CA ILE A 219 9.87 1.39 9.75
C ILE A 219 11.02 1.59 10.73
N HIS A 220 12.24 1.72 10.22
CA HIS A 220 13.38 2.12 11.04
C HIS A 220 13.63 3.63 10.92
N ASP A 221 13.25 4.37 11.96
CA ASP A 221 13.38 5.84 12.06
C ASP A 221 14.27 6.32 13.21
N TRP A 222 14.83 5.41 14.01
CA TRP A 222 15.68 5.73 15.15
C TRP A 222 17.16 5.50 14.85
N LYS A 223 17.83 6.52 14.31
CA LYS A 223 19.21 6.43 13.82
C LYS A 223 20.24 6.05 14.91
N ASP A 224 20.07 6.56 16.12
CA ASP A 224 20.97 6.32 17.25
C ASP A 224 20.44 5.22 18.19
N CYS A 225 19.71 4.26 17.63
CA CYS A 225 19.16 3.13 18.37
C CYS A 225 20.29 2.29 19.00
N PRO A 226 20.25 2.02 20.32
CA PRO A 226 21.28 1.24 21.00
C PRO A 226 21.17 -0.27 20.76
N LEU A 227 20.03 -0.73 20.25
CA LEU A 227 19.75 -2.14 19.94
C LEU A 227 19.89 -2.41 18.45
N GLU A 228 20.14 -3.68 18.10
CA GLU A 228 20.04 -4.15 16.72
C GLU A 228 18.60 -3.95 16.22
N VAL A 229 18.44 -3.59 14.94
CA VAL A 229 17.12 -3.38 14.32
C VAL A 229 17.00 -4.17 13.02
N LEU A 230 15.94 -4.98 12.94
CA LEU A 230 15.51 -5.64 11.72
C LEU A 230 14.29 -4.90 11.14
N GLU A 231 14.52 -4.12 10.09
CA GLU A 231 13.45 -3.44 9.36
C GLU A 231 12.81 -4.39 8.33
N LEU A 232 11.58 -4.83 8.60
CA LEU A 232 10.86 -5.77 7.74
C LEU A 232 10.55 -5.20 6.35
N GLY A 233 10.26 -3.89 6.22
CA GLY A 233 9.97 -3.27 4.92
C GLY A 233 11.11 -3.48 3.90
N SER A 234 12.34 -3.29 4.36
CA SER A 234 13.54 -3.57 3.58
C SER A 234 13.79 -5.08 3.44
N ALA A 235 13.65 -5.85 4.52
CA ALA A 235 13.96 -7.29 4.51
C ALA A 235 13.06 -8.09 3.55
N ILE A 236 11.75 -7.84 3.51
CA ILE A 236 10.85 -8.58 2.61
C ILE A 236 11.10 -8.23 1.13
N SER A 237 11.67 -7.08 0.85
CA SER A 237 12.02 -6.69 -0.53
C SER A 237 13.15 -7.55 -1.10
N LEU A 238 13.92 -8.22 -0.23
CA LEU A 238 14.97 -9.16 -0.61
C LEU A 238 14.46 -10.62 -0.72
N LEU A 239 13.24 -10.89 -0.27
CA LEU A 239 12.66 -12.23 -0.28
C LEU A 239 11.78 -12.47 -1.52
N PRO A 240 11.67 -13.72 -2.00
CA PRO A 240 10.84 -14.03 -3.15
C PRO A 240 9.34 -13.90 -2.82
N LYS A 241 8.58 -13.31 -3.76
CA LYS A 241 7.14 -13.02 -3.64
C LYS A 241 6.20 -14.22 -3.91
N LYS A 242 6.64 -15.45 -3.63
CA LYS A 242 5.94 -16.70 -4.02
C LYS A 242 4.50 -16.79 -3.51
#